data_AF-A0A5E4QSP3-F1
#
_entry.id   AF-A0A5E4QSP3-F1
#
_cell.length_a   1.000
_cell.length_b   1.000
_cell.length_c   1.000
_cell.angle_alpha   90.00
_cell.angle_beta   90.00
_cell.angle_gamma   90.00
#
_symmetry.space_group_name_H-M   'P 1'
#
loop_
_entity.id
_entity.type
_entity.pdbx_description
1 polymer ?
#
loop_
_entity_poly.entity_id
_entity_poly.type
_entity_poly.pdbx_seq_one_letter_code
_entity_poly.pdbx_strand_id
1 'polypeptide(L)'
;MSSGFISESEILEARRVRQEEWEKVRTEDQPKEAPEEAYDSRPLYQRLEEQRLKKEAEYEEAHKLKNMIRGLDDDEIGFLDLVERTKAEVAQQISIEEHKEMQEFRLW
;
A
#
# COMPACT_ATOMS: atom_id res chain seq x y z
N MET A 1 16.37 -15.21 14.27
CA MET A 1 17.51 -14.27 14.40
C MET A 1 18.75 -14.98 13.88
N SER A 2 18.90 -15.10 12.55
CA SER A 2 20.17 -15.54 11.99
C SER A 2 21.15 -14.37 12.15
N SER A 3 22.26 -14.63 12.83
CA SER A 3 23.35 -13.67 12.87
C SER A 3 23.79 -13.42 11.43
N GLY A 4 23.90 -12.17 10.99
CA GLY A 4 24.27 -11.81 9.62
C GLY A 4 25.73 -12.14 9.23
N PHE A 5 26.31 -13.19 9.80
CA PHE A 5 27.60 -13.74 9.42
C PHE A 5 27.40 -14.69 8.25
N ILE A 6 28.07 -14.40 7.14
CA ILE A 6 28.14 -15.26 5.98
C ILE A 6 29.28 -16.25 6.22
N SER A 7 29.01 -17.53 6.08
CA SER A 7 29.99 -18.61 6.19
C SER A 7 30.78 -18.79 4.89
N GLU A 8 31.98 -19.34 4.97
CA GLU A 8 32.81 -19.65 3.79
C GLU A 8 32.07 -20.55 2.79
N SER A 9 31.31 -21.52 3.28
CA SER A 9 30.47 -22.39 2.46
C SER A 9 29.42 -21.61 1.66
N GLU A 10 28.79 -20.59 2.24
CA GLU A 10 27.80 -19.76 1.54
C GLU A 10 28.46 -18.88 0.47
N ILE A 11 29.69 -18.40 0.70
CA ILE A 11 30.45 -17.62 -0.30
C ILE A 11 30.82 -18.51 -1.51
N LEU A 12 31.28 -19.73 -1.25
CA LEU A 12 31.61 -20.69 -2.31
C LEU A 12 30.37 -21.08 -3.12
N GLU A 13 29.25 -21.32 -2.45
CA GLU A 13 28.00 -21.66 -3.11
C GLU A 13 27.46 -20.48 -3.95
N ALA A 14 27.52 -19.25 -3.42
CA ALA A 14 27.18 -18.05 -4.18
C ALA A 14 28.07 -17.87 -5.42
N ARG A 15 29.39 -18.14 -5.31
CA ARG A 15 30.30 -18.12 -6.46
C ARG A 15 29.95 -19.19 -7.49
N ARG A 16 29.56 -20.39 -7.04
CA ARG A 16 29.13 -21.49 -7.92
C ARG A 16 27.87 -21.11 -8.69
N VAL A 17 26.83 -20.62 -8.01
CA VAL A 17 25.58 -20.19 -8.64
C VAL A 17 25.84 -19.07 -9.66
N ARG A 18 26.66 -18.08 -9.31
CA ARG A 18 27.03 -17.00 -10.24
C ARG A 18 27.71 -17.52 -11.50
N GLN A 19 28.61 -18.48 -11.36
CA GLN A 19 29.29 -19.12 -12.49
C GLN A 19 28.31 -19.89 -13.38
N GLU A 20 27.37 -20.63 -12.79
CA GLU A 20 26.34 -21.37 -13.55
C GLU A 20 25.38 -20.45 -14.29
N GLU A 21 24.98 -19.34 -13.68
CA GLU A 21 24.17 -18.31 -14.33
C GLU A 21 24.95 -17.64 -15.47
N TRP A 22 26.22 -17.35 -15.24
CA TRP A 22 27.11 -16.81 -16.26
C TRP A 22 27.23 -17.76 -17.45
N GLU A 23 27.50 -19.05 -17.23
CA GLU A 23 27.60 -20.05 -18.30
C GLU A 23 26.32 -20.17 -19.15
N LYS A 24 25.15 -19.91 -18.57
CA LYS A 24 23.87 -19.90 -19.31
C LYS A 24 23.71 -18.69 -20.23
N VAL A 25 24.26 -17.53 -19.86
CA VAL A 25 24.10 -16.27 -20.61
C VAL A 25 25.35 -15.84 -21.39
N ARG A 26 26.49 -16.50 -21.14
CA ARG A 26 27.79 -16.17 -21.71
C ARG A 26 27.82 -16.45 -23.21
N THR A 27 28.33 -15.48 -23.96
CA THR A 27 28.63 -15.60 -25.40
C THR A 27 30.10 -15.99 -25.64
N GLU A 28 30.45 -16.50 -26.82
CA GLU A 28 31.79 -17.07 -27.09
C GLU A 28 32.96 -16.09 -26.86
N ASP A 29 32.71 -14.78 -26.95
CA ASP A 29 33.68 -13.69 -26.78
C ASP A 29 33.89 -13.26 -25.30
N GLN A 30 33.07 -13.77 -24.37
CA GLN A 30 33.07 -13.35 -22.97
C GLN A 30 33.92 -14.26 -22.07
N PRO A 31 34.53 -13.72 -20.98
CA PRO A 31 35.44 -14.46 -20.11
C PRO A 31 34.80 -15.72 -19.52
N LYS A 32 35.59 -16.79 -19.35
CA LYS A 32 35.09 -18.07 -18.82
C LYS A 32 34.63 -17.97 -17.37
N GLU A 33 35.29 -17.14 -16.57
CA GLU A 33 34.90 -16.89 -15.18
C GLU A 33 33.90 -15.73 -15.12
N ALA A 34 32.86 -15.90 -14.31
CA ALA A 34 31.90 -14.86 -14.01
C ALA A 34 32.62 -13.66 -13.38
N PRO A 35 32.45 -12.43 -13.93
CA PRO A 35 33.01 -11.23 -13.33
C PRO A 35 32.59 -11.10 -11.86
N GLU A 36 33.53 -10.70 -11.00
CA GLU A 36 33.21 -10.37 -9.61
C GLU A 36 32.29 -9.15 -9.56
N GLU A 37 31.36 -9.16 -8.59
CA GLU A 37 30.48 -8.02 -8.38
C GLU A 37 31.31 -6.77 -8.15
N ALA A 38 30.97 -5.70 -8.86
CA ALA A 38 31.68 -4.43 -8.74
C ALA A 38 31.68 -4.00 -7.28
N TYR A 39 32.88 -3.90 -6.70
CA TYR A 39 33.03 -3.41 -5.33
C TYR A 39 32.49 -1.98 -5.28
N ASP A 40 31.40 -1.80 -4.55
CA ASP A 40 30.84 -0.49 -4.34
C ASP A 40 31.90 0.34 -3.58
N SER A 41 32.34 1.44 -4.17
CA SER A 41 33.32 2.34 -3.57
C SER A 41 32.68 3.41 -2.69
N ARG A 42 31.34 3.45 -2.61
CA ARG A 42 30.62 4.44 -1.78
C ARG A 42 30.87 4.22 -0.29
N PRO A 43 30.91 5.28 0.52
CA PRO A 43 31.02 5.17 1.96
C PRO A 43 29.86 4.36 2.56
N LEU A 44 30.14 3.63 3.65
CA LEU A 44 29.14 2.83 4.37
C LEU A 44 27.93 3.68 4.80
N TYR A 45 28.16 4.93 5.22
CA TYR A 45 27.10 5.86 5.60
C TYR A 45 26.06 6.04 4.49
N GLN A 46 26.51 6.25 3.24
CA GLN A 46 25.62 6.49 2.11
C GLN A 46 24.75 5.27 1.82
N ARG A 47 25.30 4.05 1.93
CA ARG A 47 24.54 2.80 1.78
C ARG A 47 23.48 2.62 2.86
N LEU A 48 23.84 2.91 4.10
CA LEU A 48 22.92 2.79 5.23
C LEU A 48 21.80 3.84 5.14
N GLU A 49 22.14 5.05 4.72
CA GLU A 49 21.18 6.12 4.50
C GLU A 49 20.20 5.77 3.38
N GLU A 50 20.68 5.26 2.24
CA GLU A 50 19.83 4.77 1.15
C GLU A 50 18.87 3.66 1.63
N GLN A 51 19.36 2.68 2.40
CA GLN A 51 18.51 1.63 2.96
C GLN A 51 17.48 2.17 3.96
N ARG A 52 17.87 3.15 4.79
CA ARG A 52 16.96 3.82 5.74
C ARG A 52 15.86 4.56 5.00
N LEU A 53 16.23 5.39 4.02
CA LEU A 53 15.29 6.17 3.20
C LEU A 53 14.35 5.26 2.41
N LYS A 54 14.86 4.16 1.86
CA LYS A 54 14.03 3.17 1.16
C LYS A 54 12.97 2.57 2.10
N LYS A 55 13.37 2.17 3.31
CA LYS A 55 12.44 1.62 4.31
C LYS A 55 11.42 2.66 4.78
N GLU A 56 11.85 3.91 4.94
CA GLU A 56 10.98 5.03 5.31
C GLU A 56 9.95 5.31 4.20
N ALA A 57 10.37 5.34 2.94
CA ALA A 57 9.46 5.50 1.79
C ALA A 57 8.47 4.33 1.64
N GLU A 58 8.92 3.10 1.82
CA GLU A 58 8.05 1.91 1.82
C GLU A 58 7.00 1.98 2.94
N TYR A 59 7.41 2.44 4.13
CA TYR A 59 6.51 2.65 5.26
C TYR A 59 5.50 3.76 4.96
N GLU A 60 5.95 4.90 4.44
CA GLU A 60 5.10 6.02 4.07
C GLU A 60 4.08 5.62 3.01
N GLU A 61 4.46 4.92 1.94
CA GLU A 61 3.51 4.49 0.91
C GLU A 61 2.48 3.47 1.45
N ALA A 62 2.92 2.51 2.26
CA ALA A 62 2.01 1.56 2.91
C ALA A 62 1.04 2.24 3.88
N HIS A 63 1.52 3.20 4.66
CA HIS A 63 0.70 3.95 5.60
C HIS A 63 -0.17 5.02 4.92
N LYS A 64 0.27 5.59 3.80
CA LYS A 64 -0.48 6.55 3.00
C LYS A 64 -1.71 5.89 2.39
N LEU A 65 -1.57 4.70 1.81
CA LEU A 65 -2.73 3.93 1.33
C LEU A 65 -3.72 3.62 2.47
N LYS A 66 -3.21 3.25 3.64
CA LYS A 66 -4.03 3.01 4.83
C LYS A 66 -4.75 4.28 5.31
N ASN A 67 -4.09 5.43 5.26
CA ASN A 67 -4.65 6.72 5.68
C ASN A 67 -5.64 7.31 4.65
N MET A 68 -5.51 6.95 3.38
CA MET A 68 -6.44 7.36 2.32
C MET A 68 -7.79 6.64 2.40
N ILE A 69 -7.81 5.41 2.91
CA ILE A 69 -9.04 4.66 3.20
C ILE A 69 -9.41 4.90 4.67
N ARG A 70 -9.74 6.15 5.01
CA ARG A 70 -10.37 6.43 6.30
C ARG A 70 -11.82 5.95 6.21
N GLY A 71 -12.16 4.87 6.91
CA GLY A 71 -13.56 4.49 7.10
C GLY A 71 -14.31 5.59 7.85
N LEU A 72 -15.63 5.68 7.65
CA LEU A 72 -16.50 6.47 8.52
C LEU A 72 -16.37 5.91 9.94
N ASP A 73 -16.19 6.78 10.93
CA ASP A 73 -16.21 6.37 12.34
C ASP A 73 -17.67 6.14 12.82
N ASP A 74 -17.81 5.50 13.98
CA ASP A 74 -19.14 5.10 14.50
C ASP A 74 -20.06 6.32 14.72
N ASP A 75 -19.49 7.47 15.08
CA ASP A 75 -20.22 8.73 15.27
C ASP A 75 -20.69 9.31 13.92
N GLU A 76 -19.84 9.29 12.90
CA GLU A 76 -20.17 9.71 11.53
C GLU A 76 -21.27 8.84 10.92
N ILE A 77 -21.26 7.53 11.16
CA ILE A 77 -22.33 6.62 10.73
C ILE A 77 -23.65 6.96 11.44
N GLY A 78 -23.61 7.19 12.76
CA GLY A 78 -24.78 7.58 13.54
C GLY A 78 -25.39 8.91 13.07
N PHE A 79 -24.54 9.88 12.70
CA PHE A 79 -24.99 11.14 12.12
C PHE A 79 -25.70 10.94 10.78
N LEU A 80 -25.18 10.10 9.89
CA LEU A 80 -25.82 9.81 8.60
C LEU A 80 -27.20 9.15 8.77
N ASP A 81 -27.35 8.20 9.70
CA ASP A 81 -28.64 7.56 10.01
C ASP A 81 -29.64 8.59 10.58
N LEU A 82 -29.20 9.48 11.46
CA LEU A 82 -30.04 10.56 11.97
C LEU A 82 -30.53 11.51 10.84
N VAL A 83 -29.63 11.89 9.93
CA VAL A 83 -29.97 12.75 8.79
C VAL A 83 -30.94 12.05 7.84
N GLU A 84 -30.79 10.74 7.63
CA GLU A 84 -31.71 9.97 6.79
C GLU A 84 -33.11 9.88 7.40
N ARG A 85 -33.20 9.56 8.70
CA ARG A 85 -34.48 9.51 9.43
C ARG A 85 -35.21 10.85 9.43
N THR A 86 -34.49 11.93 9.73
CA THR A 86 -35.08 13.28 9.75
C THR A 86 -35.60 13.70 8.37
N LYS A 87 -34.87 13.40 7.29
CA LYS A 87 -35.37 13.64 5.92
C LYS A 87 -36.62 12.83 5.60
N ALA A 88 -36.66 11.56 6.01
CA ALA A 88 -37.82 10.70 5.81
C ALA A 88 -39.06 11.20 6.56
N GLU A 89 -38.89 11.65 7.81
CA GLU A 89 -39.97 12.23 8.62
C GLU A 89 -40.53 13.50 7.99
N VAL A 90 -39.66 14.41 7.55
CA VAL A 90 -40.09 15.64 6.86
C VAL A 90 -40.83 15.32 5.57
N ALA A 91 -40.34 14.39 4.76
CA ALA A 91 -41.00 13.97 3.53
C ALA A 91 -42.39 13.34 3.79
N GLN A 92 -42.51 12.52 4.84
CA GLN A 92 -43.81 11.98 5.25
C GLN A 92 -44.77 13.08 5.71
N GLN A 93 -44.30 14.04 6.50
CA GLN A 93 -45.13 15.13 6.97
C GLN A 93 -45.65 15.98 5.81
N ILE A 94 -44.79 16.32 4.84
CA ILE A 94 -45.18 17.03 3.62
C ILE A 94 -46.25 16.23 2.85
N SER A 95 -46.03 14.93 2.64
CA SER A 95 -47.00 14.07 1.94
C SER A 95 -48.36 14.01 2.64
N ILE A 96 -48.38 13.99 3.97
CA ILE A 96 -49.60 14.01 4.77
C ILE A 96 -50.32 15.36 4.63
N GLU A 97 -49.59 16.47 4.69
CA GLU A 97 -50.13 17.82 4.54
C GLU A 97 -50.70 18.04 3.14
N GLU A 98 -49.94 17.71 2.09
CA GLU A 98 -50.40 17.75 0.70
C GLU A 98 -51.67 16.91 0.51
N HIS A 99 -51.73 15.71 1.10
CA HIS A 99 -52.91 14.86 0.98
C HIS A 99 -54.15 15.46 1.64
N LYS A 100 -53.98 16.12 2.81
CA LYS A 100 -55.08 16.80 3.50
C LYS A 100 -55.59 17.99 2.70
N GLU A 101 -54.70 18.85 2.22
CA GLU A 101 -55.07 20.01 1.39
C GLU A 101 -55.81 19.56 0.11
N MET A 102 -55.34 18.47 -0.52
CA MET A 102 -56.01 17.89 -1.70
C MET A 102 -57.37 17.23 -1.38
N GLN A 103 -57.61 16.78 -0.16
CA GLN A 103 -58.92 16.30 0.28
C GLN A 103 -59.87 17.46 0.57
N GLU A 104 -59.39 18.49 1.27
CA GLU A 104 -60.17 19.71 1.55
C GLU A 104 -60.60 20.40 0.25
N PHE A 105 -59.69 20.54 -0.71
CA PHE A 105 -60.01 21.09 -2.04
C PHE A 105 -61.08 20.28 -2.79
N ARG A 106 -61.17 18.95 -2.58
CA ARG A 106 -62.19 18.11 -3.20
C ARG A 106 -63.57 18.20 -2.53
N LEU A 107 -63.63 18.65 -1.29
CA LEU A 107 -64.85 18.76 -0.50
C LEU A 107 -65.46 20.17 -0.54
N TRP A 108 -64.74 21.16 -1.05
CA TRP A 108 -65.19 22.53 -1.28
C TRP A 108 -65.78 22.69 -2.70
#